data_AF-A0A4V2VH49-F1
#
_entry.id   AF-A0A4V2VH49-F1
#
_cell.length_a   1.000
_cell.length_b   1.000
_cell.length_c   1.000
_cell.angle_alpha   90.00
_cell.angle_beta   90.00
_cell.angle_gamma   90.00
#
_symmetry.space_group_name_H-M   'P 1'
#
loop_
_entity.id
_entity.type
_entity.pdbx_description
1 polymer ?
#
loop_
_entity_poly.entity_id
_entity_poly.type
_entity_poly.pdbx_seq_one_letter_code
_entity_poly.pdbx_strand_id
1 'polypeptide(L)'
;MVHFWDASGTFTGWYVNLESTKQKHRLGVTAVDWHLDLLISPTFEVAWKDEDEAKAAVRTQYLREQDLLRARRTAEQIAGDPRGFVDSLGHWDTFRPHTNMHEPLVLPNGWDALNP
;
A
#
# COMPACT_ATOMS: atom_id res chain seq x y z
N MET A 1 0.41 3.63 1.38
CA MET A 1 1.04 4.10 0.15
C MET A 1 2.53 3.76 0.18
N VAL A 2 3.05 3.23 -0.91
CA VAL A 2 4.46 2.91 -1.14
C VAL A 2 4.93 3.67 -2.38
N HIS A 3 6.22 3.92 -2.50
CA HIS A 3 6.84 4.68 -3.59
C HIS A 3 7.71 3.73 -4.41
N PHE A 4 7.61 3.82 -5.74
CA PHE A 4 8.38 2.97 -6.65
C PHE A 4 9.40 3.80 -7.42
N TRP A 5 10.57 3.19 -7.62
CA TRP A 5 11.62 3.67 -8.50
C TRP A 5 12.02 2.54 -9.44
N ASP A 6 12.42 2.88 -10.67
CA ASP A 6 12.98 1.90 -11.59
C ASP A 6 14.44 1.54 -11.23
N ALA A 7 15.05 0.65 -12.01
CA ALA A 7 16.43 0.22 -11.84
C ALA A 7 17.46 1.36 -11.99
N SER A 8 17.09 2.49 -12.61
CA SER A 8 17.93 3.69 -12.72
C SER A 8 17.80 4.62 -11.51
N GLY A 9 16.87 4.33 -10.60
CA GLY A 9 16.53 5.19 -9.47
C GLY A 9 15.64 6.37 -9.85
N THR A 10 14.96 6.30 -11.00
CA THR A 10 13.96 7.28 -11.44
C THR A 10 12.62 6.94 -10.78
N PHE A 11 11.96 7.93 -10.20
CA PHE A 11 10.67 7.75 -9.54
C PHE A 11 9.58 7.42 -10.56
N THR A 12 8.86 6.32 -10.34
CA THR A 12 7.84 5.81 -11.29
C THR A 12 6.42 6.01 -10.80
N GLY A 13 6.22 6.40 -9.54
CA GLY A 13 4.91 6.75 -9.00
C GLY A 13 4.64 6.17 -7.60
N TRP A 14 3.40 6.36 -7.18
CA TRP A 14 2.87 5.91 -5.91
C TRP A 14 1.98 4.68 -6.09
N TYR A 15 2.10 3.74 -5.17
CA TYR A 15 1.22 2.59 -5.04
C TYR A 15 0.37 2.75 -3.78
N VAL A 16 -0.94 2.80 -3.93
CA VAL A 16 -1.87 2.86 -2.81
C VAL A 16 -2.40 1.46 -2.55
N ASN A 17 -1.87 0.83 -1.51
CA ASN A 17 -2.41 -0.42 -0.96
C ASN A 17 -3.67 -0.12 -0.15
N LEU A 18 -4.86 -0.60 -0.57
CA LEU A 18 -6.07 -0.47 0.23
C LEU A 18 -6.15 -1.66 1.19
N GLU A 19 -6.13 -1.37 2.47
CA GLU A 19 -5.99 -2.37 3.53
C GLU A 19 -6.72 -1.93 4.79
N SER A 20 -6.88 -2.88 5.72
CA SER A 20 -7.42 -2.59 7.04
C SER A 20 -6.60 -1.53 7.79
N THR A 21 -7.22 -0.89 8.78
CA THR A 21 -6.49 -0.06 9.73
C THR A 21 -5.35 -0.84 10.40
N LYS A 22 -4.12 -0.38 10.17
CA LYS A 22 -2.90 -0.93 10.77
C LYS A 22 -3.01 -1.09 12.28
N GLN A 23 -2.76 -2.29 12.78
CA GLN A 23 -2.65 -2.59 14.20
C GLN A 23 -1.17 -2.62 14.58
N LYS A 24 -0.78 -1.82 15.58
CA LYS A 24 0.59 -1.81 16.11
C LYS A 24 0.67 -2.74 17.31
N HIS A 25 1.73 -3.54 17.37
CA HIS A 25 2.03 -4.42 18.50
C HIS A 25 3.54 -4.45 18.77
N ARG A 26 3.97 -5.21 19.77
CA ARG A 26 5.37 -5.26 20.22
C ARG A 26 6.35 -5.65 19.12
N LEU A 27 5.97 -6.61 18.27
CA LEU A 27 6.81 -7.11 17.17
C LEU A 27 6.66 -6.36 15.83
N GLY A 28 5.77 -5.36 15.70
CA GLY A 28 5.58 -4.67 14.43
C GLY A 28 4.16 -4.16 14.16
N VAL A 29 3.80 -4.20 12.88
CA VAL A 29 2.52 -3.70 12.37
C VAL A 29 1.86 -4.79 11.53
N THR A 30 0.59 -5.07 11.82
CA THR A 30 -0.24 -5.97 11.04
C THR A 30 -1.38 -5.22 10.36
N ALA A 31 -1.71 -5.67 9.16
CA ALA A 31 -2.88 -5.23 8.39
C ALA A 31 -3.36 -6.39 7.52
N VAL A 32 -4.64 -6.35 7.14
CA VAL A 32 -5.25 -7.24 6.15
C VAL A 32 -5.33 -6.50 4.83
N ASP A 33 -4.75 -7.10 3.80
CA ASP A 33 -4.83 -6.66 2.42
C ASP A 33 -6.25 -6.84 1.87
N TRP A 34 -6.77 -5.84 1.14
CA TRP A 34 -8.10 -5.90 0.54
C TRP A 34 -8.09 -6.08 -0.99
N HIS A 35 -6.93 -6.43 -1.56
CA HIS A 35 -6.69 -6.78 -2.97
C HIS A 35 -7.01 -5.70 -4.01
N LEU A 36 -7.46 -4.52 -3.57
CA LEU A 36 -7.83 -3.43 -4.46
C LEU A 36 -6.77 -2.34 -4.32
N ASP A 37 -6.20 -1.90 -5.43
CA ASP A 37 -5.07 -0.98 -5.39
C ASP A 37 -5.21 0.16 -6.41
N LEU A 38 -4.48 1.25 -6.14
CA LEU A 38 -4.28 2.33 -7.12
C LEU A 38 -2.81 2.51 -7.43
N LEU A 39 -2.50 2.73 -8.70
CA LEU A 39 -1.25 3.32 -9.15
C LEU A 39 -1.50 4.80 -9.47
N ILE A 40 -0.68 5.67 -8.91
CA ILE A 40 -0.67 7.10 -9.22
C ILE A 40 0.66 7.40 -9.90
N SER A 41 0.64 7.85 -11.15
CA SER A 41 1.85 8.22 -11.89
C SER A 41 2.47 9.51 -11.33
N PRO A 42 3.73 9.87 -11.67
CA PRO A 42 4.35 11.13 -11.25
C PRO A 42 3.60 12.39 -11.74
N THR A 43 2.77 12.25 -12.78
CA THR A 43 1.89 13.30 -13.31
C THR A 43 0.48 13.28 -12.71
N PHE A 44 0.26 12.46 -11.67
CA PHE A 44 -1.01 12.27 -10.96
C PHE A 44 -2.12 11.62 -11.78
N GLU A 45 -1.76 10.84 -12.81
CA GLU A 45 -2.72 9.96 -13.49
C GLU A 45 -2.96 8.72 -12.64
N VAL A 46 -4.22 8.31 -12.51
CA VAL A 46 -4.63 7.21 -11.63
C VAL A 46 -5.06 6.01 -12.45
N ALA A 47 -4.51 4.83 -12.12
CA ALA A 47 -4.91 3.56 -12.67
C ALA A 47 -5.35 2.61 -11.54
N TRP A 48 -6.49 1.94 -11.74
CA TRP A 48 -6.95 0.88 -10.86
C TRP A 48 -6.16 -0.41 -11.11
N LYS A 49 -5.89 -1.15 -10.04
CA LYS A 49 -5.24 -2.46 -10.08
C LYS A 49 -6.08 -3.49 -9.35
N ASP A 50 -6.01 -4.71 -9.86
CA ASP A 50 -6.44 -5.96 -9.20
C ASP A 50 -7.93 -5.97 -8.80
N GLU A 51 -8.75 -5.24 -9.56
CA GLU A 51 -10.21 -5.19 -9.36
C GLU A 51 -10.88 -6.56 -9.45
N ASP A 52 -10.37 -7.45 -10.29
CA ASP A 52 -10.84 -8.82 -10.46
C ASP A 52 -10.41 -9.73 -9.30
N GLU A 53 -9.20 -9.56 -8.79
CA GLU A 53 -8.73 -10.23 -7.57
C GLU A 53 -9.57 -9.82 -6.36
N ALA A 54 -9.84 -8.53 -6.18
CA ALA A 54 -10.69 -8.03 -5.11
C ALA A 54 -12.13 -8.58 -5.21
N LYS A 55 -12.69 -8.64 -6.42
CA LYS A 55 -14.01 -9.29 -6.67
C LYS A 55 -13.96 -10.79 -6.36
N ALA A 56 -12.86 -11.46 -6.63
CA ALA A 56 -12.68 -12.86 -6.30
C ALA A 56 -12.56 -13.09 -4.79
N ALA A 57 -11.83 -12.24 -4.08
CA ALA A 57 -11.59 -12.34 -2.64
C ALA A 57 -12.87 -12.24 -1.81
N VAL A 58 -13.85 -11.43 -2.23
CA VAL A 58 -15.18 -11.33 -1.55
C VAL A 58 -15.97 -12.65 -1.58
N ARG A 59 -15.65 -13.56 -2.51
CA ARG A 59 -16.27 -14.90 -2.58
C ARG A 59 -15.63 -15.90 -1.60
N THR A 60 -14.72 -15.44 -0.77
CA THR A 60 -13.99 -16.25 0.21
C THR A 60 -14.18 -15.71 1.62
N GLN A 61 -13.66 -16.40 2.63
CA GLN A 61 -13.63 -15.90 4.01
C GLN A 61 -12.59 -14.79 4.26
N TYR A 62 -11.74 -14.49 3.27
CA TYR A 62 -10.60 -13.58 3.44
C TYR A 62 -10.99 -12.10 3.39
N LEU A 63 -12.00 -11.75 2.59
CA LEU A 63 -12.44 -10.37 2.42
C LEU A 63 -13.96 -10.27 2.59
N ARG A 64 -14.40 -9.43 3.53
CA ARG A 64 -15.82 -9.14 3.69
C ARG A 64 -16.26 -8.13 2.63
N GLU A 65 -17.47 -8.30 2.09
CA GLU A 65 -18.03 -7.37 1.10
C GLU A 65 -18.03 -5.90 1.58
N GLN A 66 -18.35 -5.67 2.85
CA GLN A 66 -18.33 -4.34 3.46
C GLN A 66 -16.94 -3.68 3.47
N ASP A 67 -15.86 -4.47 3.55
CA ASP A 67 -14.49 -3.97 3.54
C ASP A 67 -14.10 -3.57 2.11
N LEU A 68 -14.49 -4.37 1.11
CA LEU A 68 -14.30 -4.00 -0.29
C LEU A 68 -15.08 -2.72 -0.66
N LEU A 69 -16.32 -2.57 -0.17
CA LEU A 69 -17.09 -1.34 -0.39
C LEU A 69 -16.41 -0.11 0.24
N ARG A 70 -15.80 -0.29 1.41
CA ARG A 70 -15.01 0.76 2.05
C ARG A 70 -13.76 1.07 1.24
N ALA A 71 -13.02 0.05 0.80
CA ALA A 71 -11.84 0.18 -0.03
C ALA A 71 -12.15 0.98 -1.31
N ARG A 72 -13.22 0.61 -2.02
CA ARG A 72 -13.66 1.30 -3.25
C ARG A 72 -14.00 2.76 -2.99
N ARG A 73 -14.76 3.07 -1.94
CA ARG A 73 -15.07 4.47 -1.58
C ARG A 73 -13.81 5.29 -1.30
N THR A 74 -12.88 4.72 -0.54
CA THR A 74 -11.59 5.38 -0.25
C THR A 74 -10.78 5.57 -1.53
N ALA A 75 -10.71 4.56 -2.39
CA ALA A 75 -10.02 4.64 -3.67
C ALA A 75 -10.65 5.68 -4.61
N GLU A 76 -11.99 5.79 -4.66
CA GLU A 76 -12.70 6.83 -5.42
C GLU A 76 -12.37 8.24 -4.91
N GLN A 77 -12.28 8.43 -3.58
CA GLN A 77 -11.88 9.72 -3.00
C GLN A 77 -10.43 10.07 -3.37
N ILE A 78 -9.51 9.11 -3.29
CA ILE A 78 -8.11 9.30 -3.69
C ILE A 78 -8.01 9.60 -5.19
N ALA A 79 -8.75 8.87 -6.03
CA ALA A 79 -8.76 9.06 -7.47
C ALA A 79 -9.35 10.41 -7.89
N GLY A 80 -10.26 10.98 -7.08
CA GLY A 80 -10.85 12.29 -7.30
C GLY A 80 -9.90 13.46 -7.02
N ASP A 81 -8.93 13.27 -6.12
CA ASP A 81 -7.88 14.26 -5.83
C ASP A 81 -6.54 13.57 -5.46
N PRO A 82 -5.85 12.97 -6.45
CA PRO A 82 -4.61 12.23 -6.20
C PRO A 82 -3.49 13.15 -5.74
N ARG A 83 -3.49 14.41 -6.19
CA ARG A 83 -2.51 15.41 -5.77
C ARG A 83 -2.71 15.80 -4.31
N GLY A 84 -3.92 16.16 -3.90
CA GLY A 84 -4.22 16.49 -2.51
C GLY A 84 -3.96 15.31 -1.57
N PHE A 85 -4.24 14.08 -2.01
CA PHE A 85 -3.89 12.88 -1.26
C PHE A 85 -2.38 12.76 -1.03
N VAL A 86 -1.56 12.85 -2.09
CA VAL A 86 -0.08 12.78 -1.96
C VAL A 86 0.44 13.94 -1.11
N ASP A 87 -0.02 15.16 -1.34
CA ASP A 87 0.37 16.36 -0.57
C ASP A 87 0.10 16.17 0.93
N SER A 88 -0.99 15.49 1.29
CA SER A 88 -1.34 15.23 2.70
C SER A 88 -0.42 14.23 3.41
N LEU A 89 0.26 13.36 2.66
CA LEU A 89 1.17 12.33 3.20
C LEU A 89 2.65 12.72 3.10
N GLY A 90 2.95 13.74 2.30
CA GLY A 90 4.31 14.21 2.03
C GLY A 90 4.93 13.55 0.80
N HIS A 91 5.83 14.30 0.16
CA HIS A 91 6.55 13.90 -1.04
C HIS A 91 7.83 13.15 -0.67
N TRP A 92 7.90 11.86 -0.98
CA TRP A 92 9.08 11.01 -0.76
C TRP A 92 9.75 10.58 -2.07
N ASP A 93 9.34 11.11 -3.22
CA ASP A 93 9.90 10.86 -4.55
C ASP A 93 11.41 11.18 -4.66
N THR A 94 11.88 12.12 -3.84
CA THR A 94 13.29 12.51 -3.70
C THR A 94 14.05 11.74 -2.61
N PHE A 95 13.38 10.89 -1.82
CA PHE A 95 14.02 10.12 -0.76
C PHE A 95 15.08 9.18 -1.32
N ARG A 96 16.23 9.09 -0.65
CA ARG A 96 17.26 8.10 -0.91
C ARG A 96 17.68 7.48 0.42
N PRO A 97 17.71 6.14 0.54
CA PRO A 97 18.20 5.49 1.75
C PRO A 97 19.66 5.88 1.99
N HIS A 98 20.06 5.95 3.26
CA HIS A 98 21.46 6.23 3.58
C HIS A 98 22.36 5.15 2.99
N THR A 99 23.51 5.56 2.45
CA THR A 99 24.43 4.63 1.79
C THR A 99 24.84 3.51 2.73
N ASN A 100 25.08 3.79 4.02
CA ASN A 100 25.46 2.79 5.03
C ASN A 100 24.39 1.73 5.37
N MET A 101 23.18 1.79 4.82
CA MET A 101 22.15 0.73 4.94
C MET A 101 22.43 -0.43 3.97
N HIS A 102 23.59 -1.07 4.09
CA HIS A 102 24.06 -2.05 3.09
C HIS A 102 23.59 -3.49 3.34
N GLU A 103 23.23 -3.85 4.57
CA GLU A 103 22.89 -5.23 4.91
C GLU A 103 21.40 -5.40 5.15
N PRO A 104 20.71 -6.31 4.42
CA PRO A 104 19.36 -6.72 4.76
C PRO A 104 19.30 -7.21 6.20
N LEU A 105 18.30 -6.79 6.94
CA LEU A 105 18.04 -7.35 8.27
C LEU A 105 17.72 -8.85 8.14
N VAL A 106 18.21 -9.64 9.09
CA VAL A 106 17.84 -11.06 9.20
C VAL A 106 16.38 -11.16 9.64
N LEU A 107 15.60 -12.03 8.99
CA LEU A 107 14.22 -12.31 9.37
C LEU A 107 14.19 -12.82 10.83
N PRO A 108 13.49 -12.14 11.76
CA PRO A 108 13.49 -12.54 13.17
C PRO A 108 12.89 -13.94 13.38
N ASN A 109 13.43 -14.67 14.37
CA ASN A 109 12.78 -15.89 14.86
C ASN A 109 11.38 -15.55 15.40
N GLY A 110 10.36 -16.34 15.02
CA GLY A 110 8.97 -16.12 15.43
C GLY A 110 8.26 -14.99 14.67
N TRP A 111 8.70 -14.66 13.45
CA TRP A 111 8.02 -13.69 12.57
C TRP A 111 6.56 -14.04 12.26
N ASP A 112 6.18 -15.32 12.39
CA ASP A 112 4.88 -15.90 12.10
C ASP A 112 4.00 -16.10 13.34
N ALA A 113 4.44 -15.66 14.53
CA ALA A 113 3.68 -15.81 15.77
C ALA A 113 2.36 -15.03 15.73
N LEU A 114 1.23 -15.73 15.91
CA LEU A 114 -0.13 -15.18 15.81
C LEU A 114 -0.50 -14.16 16.91
N ASN A 115 0.28 -14.09 17.99
CA ASN A 115 0.10 -13.16 19.11
C ASN A 115 1.47 -12.58 19.54
N PRO A 116 1.89 -11.45 18.96
CA PRO A 116 3.19 -10.82 19.20
C PRO A 116 3.34 -10.05 20.53
#